data_AF-A0A1G0AYW3-F1
#
_entry.id   AF-A0A1G0AYW3-F1
#
_cell.length_a   1.000
_cell.length_b   1.000
_cell.length_c   1.000
_cell.angle_alpha   90.00
_cell.angle_beta   90.00
_cell.angle_gamma   90.00
#
_symmetry.space_group_name_H-M   'P 1'
#
loop_
_entity.id
_entity.type
_entity.pdbx_description
1 polymer ?
#
loop_
_entity_poly.entity_id
_entity_poly.type
_entity_poly.pdbx_seq_one_letter_code
_entity_poly.pdbx_strand_id
1 'polypeptide(L)'
;MTRQEDFNGTVTLPAGLTIASIRKAVDYIEHELSDLVDIYYEQSNVFSALVGIYGAKALDTFSVYEKSRHLDEAQQRFPDLKRRGSGRSPAPEECLESKGSKRVWALQSHYDHAGWYIVWRYLVDPTMTLEPGKPVVMWRADIAFLQRDDWKYEASRAGEGKGGRTHTFGLREPARKLDGKAVYRRQDIRIKRGKAVPANGA
;
A
#
# COMPACT_ATOMS: atom_id res chain seq x y z
N MET A 1 -8.80 5.94 -16.24
CA MET A 1 -9.77 5.02 -15.58
C MET A 1 -9.11 3.65 -15.51
N THR A 2 -9.29 2.87 -14.43
CA THR A 2 -8.65 1.55 -14.32
C THR A 2 -9.13 0.59 -15.42
N ARG A 3 -8.20 0.01 -16.19
CA ARG A 3 -8.53 -0.91 -17.29
C ARG A 3 -8.69 -2.34 -16.79
N GLN A 4 -9.40 -3.21 -17.52
CA GLN A 4 -9.65 -4.58 -17.04
C GLN A 4 -8.41 -5.46 -17.18
N GLU A 5 -7.68 -5.27 -18.27
CA GLU A 5 -6.45 -5.95 -18.65
C GLU A 5 -5.26 -5.66 -17.73
N ASP A 6 -5.36 -4.64 -16.88
CA ASP A 6 -4.35 -4.31 -15.87
C ASP A 6 -4.47 -5.21 -14.62
N PHE A 7 -5.50 -6.05 -14.51
CA PHE A 7 -5.73 -6.91 -13.36
C PHE A 7 -5.35 -8.36 -13.62
N ASN A 8 -4.64 -8.97 -12.66
CA ASN A 8 -4.24 -10.36 -12.70
C ASN A 8 -5.08 -11.20 -11.71
N GLY A 9 -6.03 -11.96 -12.24
CA GLY A 9 -6.89 -12.86 -11.46
C GLY A 9 -6.21 -14.11 -10.91
N THR A 10 -4.95 -14.37 -11.27
CA THR A 10 -4.21 -15.54 -10.76
C THR A 10 -3.55 -15.30 -9.40
N VAL A 11 -3.49 -14.05 -8.94
CA VAL A 11 -2.90 -13.69 -7.64
C VAL A 11 -3.84 -14.09 -6.52
N THR A 12 -3.32 -14.84 -5.53
CA THR A 12 -4.06 -15.19 -4.32
C THR A 12 -4.43 -13.93 -3.53
N LEU A 13 -5.71 -13.80 -3.18
CA LEU A 13 -6.23 -12.70 -2.39
C LEU A 13 -6.59 -13.13 -0.97
N PRO A 14 -6.54 -12.21 0.01
CA PRO A 14 -7.16 -12.40 1.32
C PRO A 14 -8.62 -12.82 1.20
N ALA A 15 -9.12 -13.56 2.19
CA ALA A 15 -10.47 -14.11 2.16
C ALA A 15 -11.54 -13.02 1.95
N GLY A 16 -12.31 -13.16 0.88
CA GLY A 16 -13.39 -12.24 0.52
C GLY A 16 -12.96 -10.91 -0.08
N LEU A 17 -11.66 -10.61 -0.20
CA LEU A 17 -11.19 -9.49 -0.99
C LEU A 17 -11.33 -9.82 -2.49
N THR A 18 -11.85 -8.89 -3.28
CA THR A 18 -12.10 -9.11 -4.72
C THR A 18 -11.36 -8.10 -5.58
N ILE A 19 -11.09 -8.47 -6.83
CA ILE A 19 -10.58 -7.53 -7.85
C ILE A 19 -11.49 -6.31 -8.01
N ALA A 20 -12.81 -6.50 -7.94
CA ALA A 20 -13.77 -5.41 -8.04
C ALA A 20 -13.61 -4.38 -6.91
N SER A 21 -13.38 -4.85 -5.68
CA SER A 21 -13.07 -3.99 -4.53
C SER A 21 -11.75 -3.24 -4.71
N ILE A 22 -10.71 -3.91 -5.20
CA ILE A 22 -9.39 -3.30 -5.45
C ILE A 22 -9.48 -2.25 -6.56
N ARG A 23 -10.26 -2.50 -7.61
CA ARG A 23 -10.52 -1.54 -8.69
C ARG A 23 -11.14 -0.24 -8.14
N LYS A 24 -12.23 -0.36 -7.39
CA LYS A 24 -12.87 0.79 -6.73
C LYS A 24 -11.92 1.51 -5.78
N ALA A 25 -11.08 0.76 -5.07
CA ALA A 25 -10.08 1.34 -4.18
C ALA A 25 -9.03 2.17 -4.94
N VAL A 26 -8.52 1.67 -6.08
CA VAL A 26 -7.60 2.44 -6.93
C VAL A 26 -8.24 3.75 -7.38
N ASP A 27 -9.45 3.70 -7.94
CA ASP A 27 -10.13 4.89 -8.45
C ASP A 27 -10.38 5.91 -7.31
N TYR A 28 -10.74 5.44 -6.12
CA TYR A 28 -10.92 6.27 -4.93
C TYR A 28 -9.61 6.93 -4.47
N ILE A 29 -8.52 6.16 -4.36
CA ILE A 29 -7.22 6.69 -3.92
C ILE A 29 -6.72 7.76 -4.89
N GLU A 30 -6.78 7.51 -6.19
CA GLU A 30 -6.35 8.49 -7.21
C GLU A 30 -7.19 9.76 -7.15
N HIS A 31 -8.50 9.64 -6.98
CA HIS A 31 -9.40 10.79 -6.88
C HIS A 31 -9.10 11.64 -5.65
N GLU A 32 -9.13 11.05 -4.46
CA GLU A 32 -8.99 11.80 -3.20
C GLU A 32 -7.61 12.41 -3.01
N LEU A 33 -6.56 11.77 -3.52
CA LEU A 33 -5.20 12.28 -3.38
C LEU A 33 -4.83 13.32 -4.44
N SER A 34 -5.67 13.51 -5.46
CA SER A 34 -5.40 14.52 -6.50
C SER A 34 -5.34 15.93 -5.91
N ASP A 35 -6.24 16.23 -4.96
CA ASP A 35 -6.30 17.53 -4.28
C ASP A 35 -5.21 17.70 -3.20
N LEU A 36 -4.47 16.64 -2.89
CA LEU A 36 -3.41 16.62 -1.87
C LEU A 36 -2.01 16.48 -2.46
N VAL A 37 -1.87 16.63 -3.78
CA VAL A 37 -0.61 16.38 -4.49
C VAL A 37 0.54 17.29 -4.02
N ASP A 38 0.26 18.50 -3.54
CA ASP A 38 1.28 19.42 -3.05
C ASP A 38 2.07 18.83 -1.86
N ILE A 39 1.40 18.03 -1.02
CA ILE A 39 2.04 17.32 0.10
C ILE A 39 3.12 16.35 -0.41
N TYR A 40 3.00 15.81 -1.62
CA TYR A 40 4.05 14.97 -2.20
C TYR A 40 5.35 15.76 -2.43
N TYR A 41 5.23 16.99 -2.95
CA TYR A 41 6.38 17.85 -3.23
C TYR A 41 7.02 18.40 -1.96
N GLU A 42 6.21 18.69 -0.94
CA GLU A 42 6.70 19.11 0.37
C GLU A 42 7.32 17.94 1.15
N GLN A 43 6.60 16.82 1.26
CA GLN A 43 6.95 15.69 2.12
C GLN A 43 6.50 14.34 1.54
N SER A 44 7.19 13.86 0.50
CA SER A 44 6.84 12.59 -0.17
C SER A 44 6.68 11.34 0.74
N ASN A 45 7.32 11.30 1.91
CA ASN A 45 7.14 10.22 2.88
C ASN A 45 5.77 10.32 3.59
N VAL A 46 5.33 11.54 3.94
CA VAL A 46 3.98 11.79 4.47
C VAL A 46 2.94 11.43 3.41
N PHE A 47 3.19 11.81 2.15
CA PHE A 47 2.31 11.42 1.06
C PHE A 47 2.20 9.90 0.87
N SER A 48 3.31 9.15 1.01
CA SER A 48 3.25 7.66 1.03
C SER A 48 2.39 7.12 2.18
N ALA A 49 2.42 7.77 3.36
CA ALA A 49 1.53 7.41 4.46
C ALA A 49 0.06 7.72 4.13
N LEU A 50 -0.23 8.87 3.51
CA LEU A 50 -1.58 9.21 3.02
C LEU A 50 -2.10 8.17 2.03
N VAL A 51 -1.28 7.74 1.07
CA VAL A 51 -1.65 6.65 0.14
C VAL A 51 -2.07 5.39 0.89
N GLY A 52 -1.33 4.98 1.94
CA GLY A 52 -1.71 3.85 2.79
C GLY A 52 -3.04 4.07 3.51
N ILE A 53 -3.23 5.25 4.11
CA ILE A 53 -4.46 5.63 4.85
C ILE A 53 -5.68 5.65 3.94
N TYR A 54 -5.59 6.28 2.76
CA TYR A 54 -6.68 6.34 1.80
C TYR A 54 -6.96 4.96 1.20
N GLY A 55 -5.94 4.12 1.01
CA GLY A 55 -6.14 2.72 0.66
C GLY A 55 -6.92 1.93 1.71
N ALA A 56 -6.65 2.16 3.00
CA ALA A 56 -7.41 1.54 4.08
C ALA A 56 -8.86 2.03 4.10
N LYS A 57 -9.09 3.34 3.96
CA LYS A 57 -10.45 3.93 3.86
C LYS A 57 -11.25 3.35 2.69
N ALA A 58 -10.61 3.23 1.53
CA ALA A 58 -11.24 2.69 0.34
C ALA A 58 -11.65 1.23 0.54
N LEU A 59 -10.77 0.42 1.11
CA LEU A 59 -11.06 -0.99 1.38
C LEU A 59 -12.14 -1.18 2.45
N ASP A 60 -12.20 -0.35 3.48
CA ASP A 60 -13.31 -0.34 4.43
C ASP A 60 -14.65 -0.06 3.75
N THR A 61 -14.66 0.83 2.75
CA THR A 61 -15.89 1.20 2.03
C THR A 61 -16.30 0.14 0.99
N PHE A 62 -15.34 -0.42 0.26
CA PHE A 62 -15.61 -1.22 -0.95
C PHE A 62 -15.34 -2.72 -0.80
N SER A 63 -14.91 -3.21 0.36
CA SER A 63 -14.59 -4.62 0.60
C SER A 63 -15.26 -5.19 1.86
N VAL A 64 -15.01 -6.48 2.11
CA VAL A 64 -15.45 -7.18 3.33
C VAL A 64 -14.58 -6.88 4.56
N TYR A 65 -13.54 -6.06 4.40
CA TYR A 65 -12.70 -5.60 5.49
C TYR A 65 -13.27 -4.33 6.11
N GLU A 66 -12.99 -4.13 7.38
CA GLU A 66 -13.32 -2.90 8.10
C GLU A 66 -12.09 -2.35 8.80
N LYS A 67 -12.06 -1.02 8.97
CA LYS A 67 -11.01 -0.39 9.78
C LYS A 67 -11.06 -0.92 11.19
N SER A 68 -9.90 -1.27 11.72
CA SER A 68 -9.76 -1.60 13.14
C SER A 68 -10.22 -0.41 13.98
N ARG A 69 -11.30 -0.61 14.77
CA ARG A 69 -11.82 0.41 15.70
C ARG A 69 -10.97 0.39 16.97
N HIS A 70 -10.22 1.45 17.21
CA HIS A 70 -9.39 1.60 18.40
C HIS A 70 -10.08 2.61 19.32
N LEU A 71 -10.73 2.12 20.38
CA LEU A 71 -11.50 3.00 21.27
C LEU A 71 -10.58 3.85 22.18
N ASP A 72 -9.39 3.39 22.59
CA ASP A 72 -8.72 4.03 23.74
C ASP A 72 -7.17 4.17 23.72
N GLU A 73 -6.41 3.95 22.64
CA GLU A 73 -4.93 4.03 22.72
C GLU A 73 -4.26 4.75 21.54
N ALA A 74 -3.74 5.95 21.83
CA ALA A 74 -2.86 6.71 20.95
C ALA A 74 -1.47 6.07 20.92
N GLN A 75 -1.27 5.06 20.06
CA GLN A 75 -0.06 4.85 19.26
C GLN A 75 -0.20 3.59 18.35
N GLN A 76 -0.28 3.85 17.05
CA GLN A 76 0.45 3.11 16.00
C GLN A 76 -0.01 1.71 15.54
N ARG A 77 -1.00 0.98 16.08
CA ARG A 77 -1.10 -0.49 15.87
C ARG A 77 -1.53 -1.06 14.49
N PHE A 78 -1.00 -2.27 14.20
CA PHE A 78 -1.44 -3.25 13.19
C PHE A 78 -2.65 -4.10 13.67
N PRO A 79 -3.54 -4.56 12.78
CA PRO A 79 -3.61 -4.21 11.36
C PRO A 79 -4.47 -2.96 11.13
N ASP A 80 -4.21 -2.27 10.01
CA ASP A 80 -5.08 -1.19 9.53
C ASP A 80 -6.54 -1.66 9.35
N LEU A 81 -6.71 -2.88 8.86
CA LEU A 81 -8.00 -3.50 8.55
C LEU A 81 -8.11 -4.92 9.11
N LYS A 82 -9.33 -5.33 9.43
CA LYS A 82 -9.68 -6.72 9.74
C LYS A 82 -10.91 -7.15 8.97
N ARG A 83 -11.08 -8.44 8.68
CA ARG A 83 -12.32 -8.92 8.03
C ARG A 83 -13.51 -8.66 8.96
N ARG A 84 -14.61 -8.15 8.42
CA ARG A 84 -15.86 -7.91 9.18
C ARG A 84 -16.30 -9.21 9.86
N GLY A 85 -16.60 -9.13 11.16
CA GLY A 85 -17.01 -10.27 11.97
C GLY A 85 -15.88 -11.13 12.54
N SER A 86 -14.60 -10.82 12.29
CA SER A 86 -13.44 -11.56 12.83
C SER A 86 -13.16 -11.34 14.33
N GLY A 87 -14.01 -10.58 15.04
CA GLY A 87 -13.88 -10.34 16.48
C GLY A 87 -12.88 -9.25 16.83
N ARG A 88 -12.47 -9.20 18.12
CA ARG A 88 -11.54 -8.17 18.66
C ARG A 88 -10.06 -8.51 18.43
N SER A 89 -9.74 -9.79 18.37
CA SER A 89 -8.38 -10.31 18.17
C SER A 89 -8.37 -11.20 16.92
N PRO A 90 -8.39 -10.62 15.71
CA PRO A 90 -8.41 -11.38 14.46
C PRO A 90 -7.12 -12.20 14.30
N ALA A 91 -7.25 -13.37 13.66
CA ALA A 91 -6.10 -14.15 13.22
C ALA A 91 -5.35 -13.41 12.09
N PRO A 92 -4.04 -13.65 11.88
CA PRO A 92 -3.26 -13.03 10.81
C PRO A 92 -3.90 -13.08 9.40
N GLU A 93 -4.57 -14.17 9.07
CA GLU A 93 -5.28 -14.38 7.79
C GLU A 93 -6.49 -13.46 7.62
N GLU A 94 -7.01 -12.94 8.73
CA GLU A 94 -8.11 -12.00 8.81
C GLU A 94 -7.64 -10.55 8.91
N CYS A 95 -6.33 -10.32 9.04
CA CYS A 95 -5.68 -9.01 9.14
C CYS A 95 -5.20 -8.54 7.76
N LEU A 96 -5.42 -7.26 7.45
CA LEU A 96 -4.93 -6.63 6.22
C LEU A 96 -4.33 -5.26 6.53
N GLU A 97 -3.08 -5.06 6.12
CA GLU A 97 -2.34 -3.81 6.25
C GLU A 97 -2.26 -3.09 4.90
N SER A 98 -2.48 -1.77 4.91
CA SER A 98 -2.48 -0.93 3.71
C SER A 98 -1.28 0.01 3.69
N LYS A 99 -0.36 -0.20 2.74
CA LYS A 99 0.88 0.59 2.64
C LYS A 99 0.99 1.31 1.30
N GLY A 100 1.28 2.61 1.34
CA GLY A 100 1.70 3.35 0.15
C GLY A 100 3.21 3.33 -0.02
N SER A 101 3.68 3.19 -1.26
CA SER A 101 5.12 3.26 -1.54
C SER A 101 5.42 3.69 -2.97
N LYS A 102 6.22 4.74 -3.13
CA LYS A 102 6.73 5.20 -4.43
C LYS A 102 7.84 4.30 -5.01
N ARG A 103 8.46 3.46 -4.18
CA ARG A 103 9.55 2.56 -4.61
C ARG A 103 8.94 1.29 -5.16
N VAL A 104 9.57 0.65 -6.14
CA VAL A 104 9.02 -0.55 -6.80
C VAL A 104 8.93 -1.75 -5.87
N TRP A 105 9.96 -1.96 -5.04
CA TRP A 105 10.06 -3.15 -4.19
C TRP A 105 10.01 -2.84 -2.70
N ALA A 106 10.24 -1.61 -2.26
CA ALA A 106 10.40 -1.33 -0.83
C ALA A 106 9.07 -1.38 -0.07
N LEU A 107 9.05 -2.10 1.04
CA LEU A 107 7.97 -2.12 2.02
C LEU A 107 8.58 -1.89 3.41
N GLN A 108 8.03 -0.93 4.14
CA GLN A 108 8.36 -0.67 5.52
C GLN A 108 7.07 -0.72 6.35
N SER A 109 7.20 -1.27 7.55
CA SER A 109 6.12 -1.38 8.52
C SER A 109 6.61 -0.91 9.88
N HIS A 110 5.69 -0.48 10.71
CA HIS A 110 5.97 -0.19 12.12
C HIS A 110 5.90 -1.45 13.00
N TYR A 111 5.49 -2.59 12.40
CA TYR A 111 5.36 -3.90 13.06
C TYR A 111 5.94 -5.00 12.20
N ASP A 112 6.47 -6.03 12.84
CA ASP A 112 6.89 -7.30 12.24
C ASP A 112 5.75 -8.34 12.21
N HIS A 113 4.49 -7.92 12.28
CA HIS A 113 3.38 -8.85 12.41
C HIS A 113 3.11 -9.63 11.12
N ALA A 114 2.71 -10.89 11.30
CA ALA A 114 2.19 -11.71 10.22
C ALA A 114 0.80 -11.24 9.80
N GLY A 115 0.49 -11.35 8.51
CA GLY A 115 -0.81 -11.05 7.95
C GLY A 115 -0.74 -10.63 6.48
N TRP A 116 -1.87 -10.20 5.93
CA TRP A 116 -1.91 -9.69 4.56
C TRP A 116 -1.44 -8.24 4.48
N TYR A 117 -0.70 -7.93 3.43
CA TYR A 117 -0.26 -6.58 3.09
C TYR A 117 -0.69 -6.26 1.67
N ILE A 118 -1.37 -5.14 1.49
CA ILE A 118 -1.60 -4.52 0.19
C ILE A 118 -0.69 -3.30 0.05
N VAL A 119 0.15 -3.30 -0.99
CA VAL A 119 1.11 -2.23 -1.25
C VAL A 119 0.70 -1.47 -2.51
N TRP A 120 0.22 -0.25 -2.30
CA TRP A 120 -0.17 0.68 -3.35
C TRP A 120 1.07 1.40 -3.89
N ARG A 121 1.44 1.07 -5.11
CA ARG A 121 2.53 1.71 -5.83
C ARG A 121 1.99 2.84 -6.67
N TYR A 122 2.52 4.03 -6.41
CA TYR A 122 2.03 5.24 -7.04
C TYR A 122 3.14 6.02 -7.75
N LEU A 123 2.70 6.87 -8.67
CA LEU A 123 3.47 7.93 -9.31
C LEU A 123 2.72 9.25 -9.10
N VAL A 124 3.48 10.33 -9.05
CA VAL A 124 2.94 11.67 -9.18
C VAL A 124 3.37 12.22 -10.54
N ASP A 125 2.38 12.56 -11.35
CA ASP A 125 2.53 13.09 -12.70
C ASP A 125 1.88 14.47 -12.78
N PRO A 126 2.59 15.55 -12.44
CA PRO A 126 2.03 16.90 -12.50
C PRO A 126 1.66 17.34 -13.91
N THR A 127 2.25 16.70 -14.93
CA THR A 127 1.95 17.00 -16.33
C THR A 127 0.67 16.33 -16.80
N MET A 128 0.13 15.38 -16.01
CA MET A 128 -1.08 14.60 -16.34
C MET A 128 -0.99 13.95 -17.74
N THR A 129 0.21 13.58 -18.15
CA THR A 129 0.49 12.96 -19.45
C THR A 129 0.17 11.46 -19.45
N LEU A 130 0.21 10.81 -18.28
CA LEU A 130 -0.18 9.41 -18.09
C LEU A 130 -1.69 9.20 -18.07
N GLU A 131 -2.43 10.14 -17.51
CA GLU A 131 -3.89 10.12 -17.44
C GLU A 131 -4.39 11.57 -17.20
N PRO A 132 -5.18 12.14 -18.14
CA PRO A 132 -5.72 13.49 -17.99
C PRO A 132 -6.52 13.66 -16.70
N GLY A 133 -6.29 14.77 -15.98
CA GLY A 133 -7.00 15.07 -14.74
C GLY A 133 -6.58 14.22 -13.53
N LYS A 134 -5.55 13.38 -13.66
CA LYS A 134 -5.05 12.54 -12.57
C LYS A 134 -3.57 12.81 -12.29
N PRO A 135 -3.25 13.78 -11.41
CA PRO A 135 -1.87 14.05 -11.01
C PRO A 135 -1.26 12.94 -10.14
N VAL A 136 -2.10 12.05 -9.58
CA VAL A 136 -1.69 10.89 -8.80
C VAL A 136 -2.17 9.64 -9.52
N VAL A 137 -1.25 8.73 -9.80
CA VAL A 137 -1.52 7.49 -10.54
C VAL A 137 -1.08 6.30 -9.71
N MET A 138 -2.02 5.42 -9.36
CA MET A 138 -1.68 4.08 -8.92
C MET A 138 -1.29 3.28 -10.16
N TRP A 139 -0.09 2.72 -10.16
CA TRP A 139 0.39 1.95 -11.30
C TRP A 139 0.55 0.47 -10.99
N ARG A 140 0.55 0.09 -9.72
CA ARG A 140 0.64 -1.30 -9.28
C ARG A 140 0.08 -1.47 -7.86
N ALA A 141 -0.61 -2.57 -7.60
CA ALA A 141 -0.96 -3.01 -6.26
C ALA A 141 -0.41 -4.42 -6.03
N ASP A 142 0.49 -4.58 -5.06
CA ASP A 142 1.01 -5.88 -4.65
C ASP A 142 0.20 -6.40 -3.45
N ILE A 143 -0.19 -7.67 -3.46
CA ILE A 143 -0.86 -8.31 -2.33
C ILE A 143 -0.10 -9.57 -1.93
N ALA A 144 0.38 -9.60 -0.68
CA ALA A 144 1.13 -10.72 -0.15
C ALA A 144 0.77 -10.99 1.30
N PHE A 145 0.68 -12.26 1.67
CA PHE A 145 0.74 -12.67 3.06
C PHE A 145 2.20 -12.71 3.48
N LEU A 146 2.55 -11.98 4.53
CA LEU A 146 3.91 -11.91 5.05
C LEU A 146 3.96 -12.53 6.44
N GLN A 147 5.03 -13.27 6.71
CA GLN A 147 5.30 -13.88 8.01
C GLN A 147 6.16 -12.95 8.87
N ARG A 148 6.19 -13.19 10.18
CA ARG A 148 7.04 -12.41 11.10
C ARG A 148 8.52 -12.41 10.68
N ASP A 149 9.03 -13.58 10.28
CA ASP A 149 10.42 -13.75 9.89
C ASP A 149 10.77 -13.10 8.55
N ASP A 150 9.77 -12.62 7.81
CA ASP A 150 10.00 -11.85 6.58
C ASP A 150 10.47 -10.42 6.90
N TRP A 151 10.38 -9.98 8.15
CA TRP A 151 10.76 -8.64 8.58
C TRP A 151 12.20 -8.61 9.15
N LYS A 152 12.87 -7.48 8.94
CA LYS A 152 14.13 -7.12 9.60
C LYS A 152 13.96 -5.79 10.31
N TYR A 153 14.43 -5.71 11.54
CA TYR A 153 14.47 -4.44 12.27
C TYR A 153 15.47 -3.49 11.61
N GLU A 154 15.03 -2.27 11.30
CA GLU A 154 15.86 -1.20 10.77
C GLU A 154 16.04 -0.14 11.88
N ALA A 155 17.07 -0.31 12.72
CA ALA A 155 17.37 0.60 13.81
C ALA A 155 17.57 2.03 13.28
N SER A 156 16.96 3.02 13.95
CA SER A 156 17.22 4.42 13.63
C SER A 156 18.63 4.81 14.11
N ARG A 157 19.44 5.42 13.25
CA ARG A 157 20.79 5.95 13.59
C ARG A 157 20.78 7.12 14.61
N ALA A 158 19.64 7.44 15.23
CA ALA A 158 19.57 8.46 16.27
C ALA A 158 20.11 7.85 17.56
N GLY A 159 21.16 8.45 18.13
CA GLY A 159 21.78 7.99 19.37
C GLY A 159 20.78 7.90 20.54
N GLU A 160 21.10 7.04 21.51
CA GLU A 160 20.33 6.86 22.74
C GLU A 160 20.05 8.22 23.40
N GLY A 161 18.76 8.52 23.64
CA GLY A 161 18.35 9.67 24.46
C GLY A 161 17.61 10.82 23.76
N LYS A 162 17.30 10.75 22.45
CA LYS A 162 16.48 11.79 21.79
C LYS A 162 15.33 11.24 20.93
N GLY A 163 14.19 11.03 21.58
CA GLY A 163 12.86 10.99 20.96
C GLY A 163 12.24 9.60 20.85
N GLY A 164 11.08 9.40 21.47
CA GLY A 164 10.28 8.16 21.47
C GLY A 164 9.75 7.78 20.08
N ARG A 165 10.63 7.27 19.21
CA ARG A 165 10.32 6.88 17.84
C ARG A 165 9.88 5.43 17.74
N THR A 166 8.82 5.26 16.96
CA THR A 166 8.23 4.03 16.42
C THR A 166 9.29 3.09 15.85
N HIS A 167 9.23 1.80 16.21
CA HIS A 167 10.03 0.74 15.59
C HIS A 167 9.81 0.72 14.07
N THR A 168 10.86 0.54 13.27
CA THR A 168 10.75 0.40 11.81
C THR A 168 11.28 -0.96 11.40
N PHE A 169 10.50 -1.66 10.59
CA PHE A 169 10.84 -2.96 10.02
C PHE A 169 10.82 -2.87 8.50
N GLY A 170 11.92 -3.30 7.88
CA GLY A 170 12.01 -3.46 6.44
C GLY A 170 11.70 -4.90 6.04
N LEU A 171 11.08 -5.09 4.87
CA LEU A 171 10.89 -6.43 4.30
C LEU A 171 12.25 -7.02 3.86
N ARG A 172 12.53 -8.27 4.23
CA ARG A 172 13.67 -9.06 3.74
C ARG A 172 13.41 -9.49 2.30
N GLU A 173 14.44 -9.39 1.47
CA GLU A 173 14.41 -9.80 0.05
C GLU A 173 13.14 -9.35 -0.70
N PRO A 174 12.81 -8.04 -0.67
CA PRO A 174 11.49 -7.56 -1.06
C PRO A 174 11.12 -7.89 -2.51
N ALA A 175 12.09 -7.87 -3.42
CA ALA A 175 11.85 -8.25 -4.82
C ALA A 175 11.37 -9.71 -4.92
N ARG A 176 12.00 -10.64 -4.20
CA ARG A 176 11.62 -12.05 -4.18
C ARG A 176 10.23 -12.25 -3.56
N LYS A 177 9.92 -11.53 -2.48
CA LYS A 177 8.66 -11.67 -1.75
C LYS A 177 7.45 -11.08 -2.48
N LEU A 178 7.66 -10.01 -3.26
CA LEU A 178 6.60 -9.31 -3.98
C LEU A 178 6.54 -9.66 -5.48
N ASP A 179 7.46 -10.50 -5.96
CA ASP A 179 7.39 -10.99 -7.34
C ASP A 179 6.16 -11.86 -7.56
N GLY A 180 5.49 -11.66 -8.70
CA GLY A 180 4.21 -12.32 -9.01
C GLY A 180 3.04 -11.96 -8.10
N LYS A 181 3.18 -10.97 -7.19
CA LYS A 181 2.13 -10.55 -6.24
C LYS A 181 1.29 -9.36 -6.70
N ALA A 182 1.56 -8.85 -7.90
CA ALA A 182 0.83 -7.71 -8.45
C ALA A 182 -0.56 -8.14 -8.94
N VAL A 183 -1.61 -7.83 -8.18
CA VAL A 183 -3.01 -8.03 -8.59
C VAL A 183 -3.46 -6.97 -9.59
N TYR A 184 -2.89 -5.77 -9.49
CA TYR A 184 -3.10 -4.67 -10.41
C TYR A 184 -1.73 -4.17 -10.89
N ARG A 185 -1.59 -3.94 -12.19
CA ARG A 185 -0.41 -3.30 -12.79
C ARG A 185 -0.77 -2.68 -14.13
N ARG A 186 -0.63 -1.36 -14.23
CA ARG A 186 -0.78 -0.62 -15.49
C ARG A 186 0.20 -1.11 -16.55
N GLN A 187 -0.31 -1.50 -17.72
CA GLN A 187 0.52 -1.98 -18.83
C GLN A 187 1.32 -0.86 -19.53
N ASP A 188 0.84 0.38 -19.42
CA ASP A 188 1.49 1.58 -19.96
C ASP A 188 2.56 2.17 -19.03
N ILE A 189 2.95 1.45 -17.97
CA ILE A 189 4.03 1.83 -17.05
C ILE A 189 5.02 0.65 -16.93
N ARG A 190 6.30 0.94 -17.09
CA ARG A 190 7.40 -0.04 -17.04
C ARG A 190 8.38 0.30 -15.94
N ILE A 191 9.12 -0.70 -15.46
CA ILE A 191 10.21 -0.50 -14.51
C ILE A 191 11.52 -0.35 -15.28
N LYS A 192 12.17 0.81 -15.19
CA LYS A 192 13.49 1.09 -15.79
C LYS A 192 14.43 1.57 -14.68
N ARG A 193 15.57 0.90 -14.51
CA ARG A 193 16.58 1.21 -13.47
C ARG A 193 15.96 1.37 -12.06
N GLY A 194 15.02 0.49 -11.71
CA GLY A 194 14.36 0.49 -10.40
C GLY A 194 13.30 1.58 -10.18
N LYS A 195 12.91 2.32 -11.21
CA LYS A 195 11.86 3.36 -11.18
C LYS A 195 10.73 2.99 -12.13
N ALA A 196 9.49 3.33 -11.76
CA ALA A 196 8.36 3.27 -12.67
C ALA A 196 8.40 4.46 -13.62
N VAL A 197 8.27 4.21 -14.92
CA VAL A 197 8.30 5.20 -16.01
C VAL A 197 7.20 4.90 -17.03
N PRO A 198 6.65 5.91 -17.74
CA PRO A 198 5.73 5.67 -18.85
C PRO A 198 6.34 4.73 -19.91
N ALA A 199 5.55 3.80 -20.43
CA ALA A 199 5.98 2.84 -21.46
C ALA A 199 6.28 3.53 -22.79
N ASN A 200 5.54 4.61 -23.11
CA ASN A 200 5.69 5.40 -24.34
C ASN A 200 6.71 6.54 -24.21
N GLY A 201 7.48 6.60 -23.11
CA GLY A 201 8.42 7.66 -22.78
C GLY A 201 9.89 7.25 -22.79
N ALA A 202 10.29 6.27 -23.60
CA ALA A 202 11.69 5.94 -23.89
C ALA A 202 11.86 5.23 -25.24
#